data_AF-A0A7X6QD94-F1
#
_entry.id   AF-A0A7X6QD94-F1
#
_cell.length_a   1.000
_cell.length_b   1.000
_cell.length_c   1.000
_cell.angle_alpha   90.00
_cell.angle_beta   90.00
_cell.angle_gamma   90.00
#
_symmetry.space_group_name_H-M   'P 1'
#
loop_
_entity.id
_entity.type
_entity.pdbx_description
1 polymer ?
#
loop_
_entity_poly.entity_id
_entity_poly.type
_entity_poly.pdbx_seq_one_letter_code
_entity_poly.pdbx_strand_id
1 'polypeptide(L)'
;MLTSKAQADKEIGELIGLDKDQFRQVVMIAQGAFFELVETSSKDRAAIYRKLFGTLPYREMQDRLGNLYKEARDRSRVLANRLFVDLARFDFPEGEEALENQRDTIVSTKNSWGVEALIPGLDLLVSTLEERSAKAGKQLESGRAKVKQAQVLLEKIRSDNRRFDQFEMALLNKRQLDAGEKAYLEQLSRLDAAGRAARIVSAPYGKREDANKRLSSVRQELSQAKERLEEAQENRKSALLAVHAAEKNRKQLESLPAKIAALEQEGDKLLRLEKLESALKAVDAEIEKAAGDLDQLAKQQSAFEAVIKQDAEEYKKLADVDRNLGHFEKQVDETTREINKAKEIRSGLARTVSDLATLQNERRALERLMSVWEDDDAKAKEAAAKLYMESAGILARELEEGRPCPVCGSEHHPAKAALSAGAPSKEEVESLSKQAEGSRTRTEEKSRDIRGMAERINERARQLEEEAESLLGNGVAAASCLEDQAD
;
A
#
# COMPACT_ATOMS: atom_id res chain seq x y z
N MET A 1 -66.37 59.74 34.66
CA MET A 1 -67.79 59.54 35.01
C MET A 1 -68.06 58.05 35.01
N LEU A 2 -68.70 57.53 36.05
CA LEU A 2 -69.12 56.12 36.11
C LEU A 2 -70.30 55.94 35.16
N THR A 3 -70.11 55.19 34.08
CA THR A 3 -71.07 55.10 32.96
C THR A 3 -72.03 53.92 33.05
N SER A 4 -71.86 53.04 34.05
CA SER A 4 -72.79 51.93 34.29
C SER A 4 -72.96 51.64 35.77
N LYS A 5 -74.10 51.04 36.12
CA LYS A 5 -74.38 50.57 37.48
C LYS A 5 -73.29 49.60 37.98
N ALA A 6 -72.78 48.73 37.11
CA ALA A 6 -71.72 47.78 37.48
C ALA A 6 -70.39 48.49 37.83
N GLN A 7 -70.05 49.58 37.12
CA GLN A 7 -68.91 50.42 37.48
C GLN A 7 -69.15 51.13 38.81
N ALA A 8 -70.35 51.69 39.02
CA ALA A 8 -70.68 52.33 40.29
C ALA A 8 -70.65 51.34 41.47
N ASP A 9 -71.24 50.15 41.32
CA ASP A 9 -71.23 49.10 42.34
C ASP A 9 -69.80 48.64 42.66
N LYS A 10 -68.91 48.59 41.66
CA LYS A 10 -67.49 48.25 41.83
C LYS A 10 -66.73 49.36 42.57
N GLU A 11 -66.86 50.62 42.16
CA GLU A 11 -66.22 51.76 42.82
C GLU A 11 -66.71 51.91 44.27
N ILE A 12 -68.01 51.72 44.52
CA ILE A 12 -68.59 51.74 45.87
C ILE A 12 -68.03 50.58 46.70
N GLY A 13 -67.92 49.38 46.13
CA GLY A 13 -67.32 48.22 46.78
C GLY A 13 -65.84 48.42 47.12
N GLU A 14 -65.07 49.08 46.25
CA GLU A 14 -63.66 49.43 46.50
C GLU A 14 -63.50 50.49 47.59
N LEU A 15 -64.41 51.48 47.67
CA LEU A 15 -64.38 52.54 48.68
C LEU A 15 -64.83 52.08 50.07
N ILE A 16 -65.91 51.29 50.13
CA ILE A 16 -66.52 50.85 51.40
C ILE A 16 -65.91 49.52 51.89
N GLY A 17 -65.31 48.73 50.98
CA GLY A 17 -64.74 47.41 51.27
C GLY A 17 -65.78 46.30 51.40
N LEU A 18 -67.07 46.61 51.19
CA LEU A 18 -68.20 45.68 51.24
C LEU A 18 -69.05 45.84 49.98
N ASP A 19 -69.48 44.72 49.40
CA ASP A 19 -70.51 44.75 48.37
C ASP A 19 -71.90 45.03 48.96
N LYS A 20 -72.90 45.25 48.09
CA LYS A 20 -74.26 45.59 48.51
C LYS A 20 -74.86 44.60 49.50
N ASP A 21 -74.60 43.30 49.34
CA ASP A 21 -75.20 42.26 50.17
C ASP A 21 -74.44 42.14 51.50
N GLN A 22 -73.11 42.26 51.49
CA GLN A 22 -72.27 42.33 52.68
C GLN A 22 -72.55 43.58 53.51
N PHE A 23 -72.76 44.73 52.88
CA PHE A 23 -73.13 45.98 53.56
C PHE A 23 -74.47 45.85 54.27
N ARG A 24 -75.45 45.20 53.63
CA ARG A 24 -76.76 44.90 54.25
C ARG A 24 -76.65 43.94 55.43
N GLN A 25 -75.71 43.00 55.41
CA GLN A 25 -75.47 42.05 56.50
C GLN A 25 -74.69 42.66 57.69
N VAL A 26 -73.83 43.66 57.44
CA VAL A 26 -72.92 44.23 58.47
C VAL A 26 -73.42 45.55 59.05
N VAL A 27 -73.91 46.48 58.22
CA VAL A 27 -74.21 47.87 58.62
C VAL A 27 -75.71 48.07 58.87
N MET A 28 -76.54 47.34 58.13
CA MET A 28 -77.99 47.42 58.28
C MET A 28 -78.42 46.47 59.41
N ILE A 29 -78.76 47.01 60.58
CA ILE A 29 -79.49 46.27 61.63
C ILE A 29 -80.94 46.08 61.14
N ALA A 30 -81.13 45.30 60.08
CA ALA A 30 -82.42 44.79 59.68
C ALA A 30 -82.65 43.49 60.44
N GLN A 31 -83.72 43.43 61.24
CA GLN A 31 -84.15 42.22 61.96
C GLN A 31 -84.07 41.00 61.03
N GLY A 32 -83.17 40.05 61.35
CA GLY A 32 -82.99 38.77 60.65
C GLY A 32 -81.64 38.56 59.95
N ALA A 33 -81.04 39.58 59.32
CA ALA A 33 -79.88 39.40 58.44
C ALA A 33 -78.55 39.08 59.16
N PHE A 34 -78.43 39.44 60.44
CA PHE A 34 -77.26 39.09 61.27
C PHE A 34 -77.20 37.59 61.56
N PHE A 35 -78.35 36.90 61.62
CA PHE A 35 -78.41 35.47 61.89
C PHE A 35 -77.82 34.66 60.72
N GLU A 36 -78.08 35.07 59.46
CA GLU A 36 -77.49 34.45 58.26
C GLU A 36 -75.94 34.54 58.25
N LEU A 37 -75.36 35.65 58.73
CA LEU A 37 -73.91 35.81 58.87
C LEU A 37 -73.31 34.86 59.94
N VAL A 38 -74.10 34.54 60.98
CA VAL A 38 -73.73 33.58 62.04
C VAL A 38 -73.92 32.13 61.57
N GLU A 39 -74.82 31.87 60.63
CA GLU A 39 -75.07 30.54 60.04
C GLU A 39 -74.14 30.23 58.84
N THR A 40 -73.51 31.25 58.24
CA THR A 40 -72.62 31.06 57.08
C THR A 40 -71.40 30.20 57.47
N SER A 41 -70.92 29.39 56.52
CA SER A 41 -69.77 28.51 56.73
C SER A 41 -68.55 29.27 57.25
N SER A 42 -67.75 28.62 58.10
CA SER A 42 -66.56 29.23 58.73
C SER A 42 -65.59 29.85 57.70
N LYS A 43 -65.51 29.27 56.50
CA LYS A 43 -64.67 29.81 55.41
C LYS A 43 -65.20 31.14 54.86
N ASP A 44 -66.51 31.21 54.62
CA ASP A 44 -67.15 32.40 54.03
C ASP A 44 -67.18 33.55 55.03
N ARG A 45 -67.46 33.23 56.30
CA ARG A 45 -67.40 34.20 57.40
C ARG A 45 -66.01 34.79 57.57
N ALA A 46 -64.97 33.95 57.49
CA ALA A 46 -63.58 34.41 57.55
C ALA A 46 -63.19 35.28 56.33
N ALA A 47 -63.79 35.07 55.15
CA ALA A 47 -63.55 35.93 53.98
C ALA A 47 -64.16 37.33 54.18
N ILE A 48 -65.38 37.40 54.73
CA ILE A 48 -66.05 38.66 55.05
C ILE A 48 -65.27 39.43 56.12
N TYR A 49 -64.91 38.78 57.24
CA TYR A 49 -64.14 39.43 58.31
C TYR A 49 -62.75 39.88 57.85
N ARG A 50 -62.09 39.14 56.94
CA ARG A 50 -60.79 39.57 56.40
C ARG A 50 -60.88 40.86 55.61
N LYS A 51 -61.94 41.03 54.82
CA LYS A 51 -62.22 42.28 54.09
C LYS A 51 -62.58 43.41 55.06
N LEU A 52 -63.50 43.14 55.99
CA LEU A 52 -64.02 44.13 56.94
C LEU A 52 -62.91 44.71 57.86
N PHE A 53 -62.05 43.84 58.40
CA PHE A 53 -60.97 44.25 59.29
C PHE A 53 -59.65 44.57 58.55
N GLY A 54 -59.65 44.61 57.22
CA GLY A 54 -58.46 44.93 56.43
C GLY A 54 -57.30 43.94 56.62
N THR A 55 -57.58 42.68 56.96
CA THR A 55 -56.56 41.65 57.23
C THR A 55 -56.21 40.79 56.00
N LEU A 56 -56.64 41.20 54.80
CA LEU A 56 -56.26 40.59 53.52
C LEU A 56 -54.73 40.47 53.32
N PRO A 57 -53.88 41.46 53.68
CA PRO A 57 -52.42 41.34 53.51
C PRO A 57 -51.81 40.14 54.25
N TYR A 58 -52.36 39.76 55.41
CA TYR A 58 -51.91 38.58 56.15
C TYR A 58 -52.26 37.28 55.44
N ARG A 59 -53.40 37.24 54.74
CA ARG A 59 -53.81 36.08 53.93
C ARG A 59 -52.91 35.94 52.71
N GLU A 60 -52.62 37.03 52.02
CA GLU A 60 -51.68 37.05 50.89
C GLU A 60 -50.28 36.63 51.32
N MET A 61 -49.81 37.10 52.48
CA MET A 61 -48.54 36.66 53.06
C MET A 61 -48.55 35.15 53.34
N GLN A 62 -49.62 34.62 53.95
CA GLN A 62 -49.76 33.19 54.23
C GLN A 62 -49.77 32.35 52.93
N ASP A 63 -50.51 32.78 51.92
CA ASP A 63 -50.59 32.09 50.63
C ASP A 63 -49.23 32.15 49.90
N ARG A 64 -48.54 33.30 49.94
CA ARG A 64 -47.18 33.45 49.37
C ARG A 64 -46.16 32.58 50.09
N LEU A 65 -46.15 32.54 51.42
CA LEU A 65 -45.29 31.65 52.19
C LEU A 65 -45.61 30.18 51.91
N GLY A 66 -46.89 29.84 51.75
CA GLY A 66 -47.33 28.49 51.37
C GLY A 66 -46.83 28.08 50.00
N ASN A 67 -46.86 28.98 49.02
CA ASN A 67 -46.33 28.73 47.67
C ASN A 67 -44.80 28.61 47.68
N LEU A 68 -44.09 29.52 48.36
CA LEU A 68 -42.63 29.44 48.51
C LEU A 68 -42.19 28.14 49.19
N TYR A 69 -42.91 27.70 50.23
CA TYR A 69 -42.65 26.42 50.88
C TYR A 69 -42.86 25.24 49.93
N LYS A 70 -43.95 25.23 49.15
CA LYS A 70 -44.22 24.17 48.16
C LYS A 70 -43.10 24.12 47.11
N GLU A 71 -42.71 25.26 46.54
CA GLU A 71 -41.63 25.33 45.58
C GLU A 71 -40.30 24.86 46.16
N ALA A 72 -39.93 25.30 47.36
CA ALA A 72 -38.70 24.88 48.04
C ALA A 72 -38.72 23.37 48.34
N ARG A 73 -39.85 22.84 48.81
CA ARG A 73 -40.04 21.41 49.08
C ARG A 73 -39.93 20.58 47.81
N ASP A 74 -40.57 21.00 46.72
CA ASP A 74 -40.53 20.27 45.46
C ASP A 74 -39.13 20.29 44.84
N ARG A 75 -38.44 21.45 44.86
CA ARG A 75 -37.04 21.56 44.44
C ARG A 75 -36.11 20.67 45.28
N SER A 76 -36.25 20.72 46.60
CA SER A 76 -35.47 19.88 47.52
C SER A 76 -35.69 18.39 47.24
N ARG A 77 -36.93 17.97 46.99
CA ARG A 77 -37.25 16.59 46.63
C ARG A 77 -36.59 16.16 45.33
N VAL A 78 -36.62 17.00 44.29
CA VAL A 78 -35.98 16.70 42.99
C VAL A 78 -34.46 16.56 43.16
N LEU A 79 -33.83 17.48 43.90
CA LEU A 79 -32.39 17.44 44.16
C LEU A 79 -31.99 16.22 45.00
N ALA A 80 -32.75 15.88 46.04
CA ALA A 80 -32.50 14.69 46.85
C ALA A 80 -32.62 13.41 46.03
N ASN A 81 -33.65 13.30 45.17
CA ASN A 81 -33.79 12.15 44.28
C ASN A 81 -32.62 12.02 43.30
N ARG A 82 -32.17 13.14 42.71
CA ARG A 82 -31.01 13.15 41.82
C ARG A 82 -29.75 12.69 42.56
N LEU A 83 -29.49 13.22 43.75
CA LEU A 83 -28.37 12.83 44.60
C LEU A 83 -28.33 11.31 44.84
N PHE A 84 -29.46 10.68 45.19
CA PHE A 84 -29.48 9.23 45.43
C PHE A 84 -29.29 8.42 44.15
N VAL A 85 -29.80 8.89 43.00
CA VAL A 85 -29.54 8.25 41.69
C VAL A 85 -28.06 8.32 41.34
N ASP A 86 -27.43 9.48 41.55
CA ASP A 86 -26.00 9.68 41.27
C ASP A 86 -25.14 8.80 42.21
N LEU A 87 -25.48 8.74 43.50
CA LEU A 87 -24.81 7.86 44.47
C LEU A 87 -24.97 6.38 44.12
N ALA A 88 -26.16 5.93 43.71
CA ALA A 88 -26.43 4.53 43.37
C ALA A 88 -25.70 4.04 42.12
N ARG A 89 -25.27 4.96 41.23
CA ARG A 89 -24.53 4.64 40.01
C ARG A 89 -23.03 4.51 40.21
N PHE A 90 -22.51 4.95 41.35
CA PHE A 90 -21.10 4.96 41.63
C PHE A 90 -20.63 3.56 42.03
N ASP A 91 -19.64 3.02 41.33
CA ASP A 91 -19.03 1.74 41.68
C ASP A 91 -17.70 1.96 42.39
N PHE A 92 -17.46 1.19 43.45
CA PHE A 92 -16.23 1.25 44.22
C PHE A 92 -15.23 0.20 43.73
N PRO A 93 -13.93 0.53 43.70
CA PRO A 93 -12.90 -0.45 43.36
C PRO A 93 -12.78 -1.52 44.46
N GLU A 94 -12.25 -2.69 44.09
CA GLU A 94 -11.99 -3.79 45.02
C GLU A 94 -11.15 -3.33 46.22
N GLY A 95 -11.61 -3.65 47.44
CA GLY A 95 -10.97 -3.28 48.70
C GLY A 95 -11.60 -2.09 49.44
N GLU A 96 -12.59 -1.40 48.84
CA GLU A 96 -13.30 -0.26 49.44
C GLU A 96 -14.73 -0.60 49.92
N GLU A 97 -14.93 -1.85 50.37
CA GLU A 97 -16.23 -2.37 50.84
C GLU A 97 -16.86 -1.50 51.94
N ALA A 98 -16.05 -0.85 52.77
CA ALA A 98 -16.55 0.02 53.84
C ALA A 98 -17.26 1.27 53.29
N LEU A 99 -16.71 1.91 52.24
CA LEU A 99 -17.30 3.08 51.60
C LEU A 99 -18.54 2.70 50.78
N GLU A 100 -18.50 1.54 50.12
CA GLU A 100 -19.63 0.97 49.40
C GLU A 100 -20.83 0.72 50.33
N ASN A 101 -20.60 0.05 51.47
CA ASN A 101 -21.62 -0.21 52.47
C ASN A 101 -22.19 1.09 53.08
N GLN A 102 -21.35 2.11 53.28
CA GLN A 102 -21.78 3.42 53.77
C GLN A 102 -22.66 4.13 52.74
N ARG A 103 -22.29 4.10 51.45
CA ARG A 103 -23.11 4.62 50.33
C ARG A 103 -24.46 3.90 50.26
N ASP A 104 -24.47 2.57 50.30
CA ASP A 104 -25.69 1.77 50.19
C ASP A 104 -26.67 2.03 51.33
N THR A 105 -26.14 2.24 52.54
CA THR A 105 -26.93 2.65 53.71
C THR A 105 -27.56 4.03 53.49
N ILE A 106 -26.82 4.99 52.93
CA ILE A 106 -27.33 6.34 52.63
C ILE A 106 -28.44 6.30 51.57
N VAL A 107 -28.25 5.51 50.50
CA VAL A 107 -29.21 5.36 49.40
C VAL A 107 -30.49 4.66 49.87
N SER A 108 -30.36 3.56 50.64
CA SER A 108 -31.50 2.78 51.13
C SER A 108 -32.34 3.53 52.18
N THR A 109 -31.69 4.27 53.08
CA THR A 109 -32.37 5.08 54.11
C THR A 109 -32.88 6.43 53.60
N LYS A 110 -32.52 6.82 52.36
CA LYS A 110 -32.80 8.14 51.76
C LYS A 110 -32.40 9.30 52.68
N ASN A 111 -31.27 9.15 53.38
CA ASN A 111 -30.76 10.15 54.30
C ASN A 111 -29.77 11.09 53.60
N SER A 112 -30.25 12.22 53.08
CA SER A 112 -29.40 13.18 52.35
C SER A 112 -28.26 13.76 53.19
N TRP A 113 -28.42 13.83 54.51
CA TRP A 113 -27.41 14.34 55.45
C TRP A 113 -26.26 13.34 55.70
N GLY A 114 -26.46 12.06 55.39
CA GLY A 114 -25.43 11.04 55.53
C GLY A 114 -24.29 11.18 54.51
N VAL A 115 -24.51 11.95 53.42
CA VAL A 115 -23.52 12.16 52.36
C VAL A 115 -22.31 12.95 52.84
N GLU A 116 -22.48 13.89 53.77
CA GLU A 116 -21.37 14.69 54.32
C GLU A 116 -20.30 13.80 54.99
N ALA A 117 -20.73 12.71 55.62
CA ALA A 117 -19.81 11.74 56.23
C ALA A 117 -19.10 10.83 55.22
N LEU A 118 -19.54 10.79 53.95
CA LEU A 118 -18.93 9.99 52.88
C LEU A 118 -17.81 10.76 52.17
N ILE A 119 -17.90 12.10 52.12
CA ILE A 119 -16.97 12.98 51.37
C ILE A 119 -15.50 12.74 51.75
N PRO A 120 -15.09 12.72 53.03
CA PRO A 120 -13.67 12.52 53.37
C PRO A 120 -13.11 11.17 52.92
N GLY A 121 -13.96 10.14 52.90
CA GLY A 121 -13.59 8.80 52.41
C GLY A 121 -13.40 8.79 50.90
N LEU A 122 -14.26 9.50 50.16
CA LEU A 122 -14.12 9.67 48.71
C LEU A 122 -12.88 10.50 48.35
N ASP A 123 -12.57 11.56 49.10
CA ASP A 123 -11.37 12.37 48.89
C ASP A 123 -10.09 11.53 49.08
N LEU A 124 -10.07 10.70 50.13
CA LEU A 124 -8.96 9.77 50.37
C LEU A 124 -8.86 8.74 49.22
N LEU A 125 -9.97 8.17 48.78
CA LEU A 125 -10.00 7.23 47.66
C LEU A 125 -9.43 7.86 46.38
N VAL A 126 -9.84 9.08 46.03
CA VAL A 126 -9.29 9.83 44.88
C VAL A 126 -7.78 9.97 45.01
N SER A 127 -7.29 10.45 46.16
CA SER A 127 -5.84 10.66 46.35
C SER A 127 -5.02 9.36 46.22
N THR A 128 -5.54 8.24 46.73
CA THR A 128 -4.85 6.95 46.64
C THR A 128 -4.86 6.38 45.21
N LEU A 129 -5.96 6.56 44.47
CA LEU A 129 -6.05 6.18 43.06
C LEU A 129 -5.13 7.02 42.19
N GLU A 130 -5.02 8.33 42.44
CA GLU A 130 -4.07 9.21 41.76
C GLU A 130 -2.62 8.77 42.00
N GLU A 131 -2.26 8.44 43.25
CA GLU A 131 -0.91 7.97 43.57
C GLU A 131 -0.60 6.60 42.91
N ARG A 132 -1.56 5.66 42.92
CA ARG A 132 -1.44 4.36 42.24
C ARG A 132 -1.27 4.55 40.73
N SER A 133 -2.07 5.42 40.12
CA SER A 133 -1.98 5.76 38.69
C SER A 133 -0.60 6.35 38.34
N ALA A 134 -0.10 7.29 39.15
CA ALA A 134 1.22 7.88 38.94
C ALA A 134 2.36 6.85 39.07
N LYS A 135 2.28 5.92 40.04
CA LYS A 135 3.25 4.82 40.18
C LYS A 135 3.21 3.87 38.98
N ALA A 136 2.01 3.46 38.55
CA ALA A 136 1.83 2.60 37.39
C ALA A 136 2.36 3.27 36.10
N GLY A 137 2.11 4.58 35.93
CA GLY A 137 2.63 5.37 34.81
C GLY A 137 4.16 5.37 34.76
N LYS A 138 4.83 5.61 35.90
CA LYS A 138 6.31 5.55 35.98
C LYS A 138 6.86 4.15 35.65
N GLN A 139 6.20 3.09 36.14
CA GLN A 139 6.61 1.72 35.84
C GLN A 139 6.46 1.41 34.35
N LEU A 140 5.35 1.82 33.73
CA LEU A 140 5.08 1.67 32.30
C LEU A 140 6.16 2.34 31.45
N GLU A 141 6.51 3.60 31.75
CA GLU A 141 7.56 4.30 31.02
C GLU A 141 8.93 3.62 31.16
N SER A 142 9.28 3.18 32.37
CA SER A 142 10.52 2.45 32.61
C SER A 142 10.57 1.12 31.84
N GLY A 143 9.44 0.41 31.75
CA GLY A 143 9.30 -0.83 30.99
C GLY A 143 9.44 -0.60 29.49
N ARG A 144 8.77 0.43 28.96
CA ARG A 144 8.87 0.85 27.54
C ARG A 144 10.31 1.21 27.17
N ALA A 145 11.04 1.91 28.05
CA ALA A 145 12.43 2.25 27.82
C ALA A 145 13.33 1.01 27.72
N LYS A 146 13.13 0.01 28.62
CA LYS A 146 13.88 -1.26 28.58
C LYS A 146 13.58 -2.08 27.33
N VAL A 147 12.32 -2.16 26.91
CA VAL A 147 11.93 -2.85 25.66
C VAL A 147 12.59 -2.20 24.45
N LYS A 148 12.56 -0.86 24.37
CA LYS A 148 13.20 -0.12 23.28
C LYS A 148 14.72 -0.37 23.23
N GLN A 149 15.40 -0.40 24.38
CA GLN A 149 16.82 -0.72 24.45
C GLN A 149 17.10 -2.17 23.99
N ALA A 150 16.28 -3.14 24.42
CA ALA A 150 16.44 -4.53 24.03
C ALA A 150 16.23 -4.74 22.51
N GLN A 151 15.28 -4.03 21.91
CA GLN A 151 15.04 -4.07 20.46
C GLN A 151 16.24 -3.56 19.67
N VAL A 152 16.81 -2.41 20.06
CA VAL A 152 18.02 -1.86 19.42
C VAL A 152 19.19 -2.85 19.52
N LEU A 153 19.37 -3.49 20.68
CA LEU A 153 20.43 -4.48 20.87
C LEU A 153 20.20 -5.73 20.00
N LEU A 154 18.96 -6.22 19.92
CA LEU A 154 18.59 -7.37 19.10
C LEU A 154 18.85 -7.10 17.61
N GLU A 155 18.52 -5.91 17.13
CA GLU A 155 18.73 -5.52 15.74
C GLU A 155 20.22 -5.43 15.40
N LYS A 156 21.04 -4.93 16.34
CA LYS A 156 22.50 -4.98 16.23
C LYS A 156 23.03 -6.42 16.16
N ILE A 157 22.59 -7.30 17.07
CA ILE A 157 23.00 -8.71 17.07
C ILE A 157 22.62 -9.40 15.74
N ARG A 158 21.41 -9.14 15.22
CA ARG A 158 20.97 -9.70 13.93
C ARG A 158 21.84 -9.19 12.77
N SER A 159 22.18 -7.90 12.77
CA SER A 159 23.10 -7.32 11.78
C SER A 159 24.49 -7.96 11.86
N ASP A 160 25.01 -8.15 13.06
CA ASP A 160 26.33 -8.76 13.26
C ASP A 160 26.33 -10.24 12.83
N ASN A 161 25.28 -11.01 13.16
CA ASN A 161 25.14 -12.39 12.69
C ASN A 161 25.10 -12.49 11.16
N ARG A 162 24.36 -11.61 10.47
CA ARG A 162 24.36 -11.57 9.00
C ARG A 162 25.76 -11.33 8.41
N ARG A 163 26.58 -10.50 9.08
CA ARG A 163 27.96 -10.25 8.66
C ARG A 163 28.84 -11.48 8.88
N PHE A 164 28.62 -12.23 9.96
CA PHE A 164 29.32 -13.50 10.18
C PHE A 164 28.96 -14.53 9.11
N ASP A 165 27.68 -14.69 8.78
CA ASP A 165 27.24 -15.62 7.72
C ASP A 165 27.87 -15.26 6.36
N GLN A 166 27.90 -13.96 6.02
CA GLN A 166 28.56 -13.47 4.80
C GLN A 166 30.06 -13.73 4.81
N PHE A 167 30.71 -13.55 5.96
CA PHE A 167 32.13 -13.82 6.11
C PHE A 167 32.45 -15.30 5.94
N GLU A 168 31.66 -16.19 6.55
CA GLU A 168 31.83 -17.65 6.38
C GLU A 168 31.63 -18.09 4.94
N MET A 169 30.59 -17.58 4.26
CA MET A 169 30.36 -17.84 2.84
C MET A 169 31.50 -17.33 1.96
N ALA A 170 32.03 -16.13 2.24
CA ALA A 170 33.18 -15.59 1.52
C ALA A 170 34.44 -16.45 1.75
N LEU A 171 34.64 -16.97 2.95
CA LEU A 171 35.75 -17.87 3.27
C LEU A 171 35.63 -19.19 2.52
N LEU A 172 34.42 -19.74 2.42
CA LEU A 172 34.13 -20.96 1.67
C LEU A 172 34.39 -20.77 0.17
N ASN A 173 33.88 -19.67 -0.40
CA ASN A 173 34.10 -19.30 -1.79
C ASN A 173 35.59 -19.12 -2.10
N LYS A 174 36.33 -18.44 -1.21
CA LYS A 174 37.78 -18.30 -1.37
C LYS A 174 38.47 -19.68 -1.42
N ARG A 175 38.13 -20.59 -0.50
CA ARG A 175 38.71 -21.95 -0.49
C ARG A 175 38.37 -22.73 -1.77
N GLN A 176 37.16 -22.58 -2.31
CA GLN A 176 36.77 -23.22 -3.56
C GLN A 176 37.54 -22.65 -4.76
N LEU A 177 37.72 -21.32 -4.81
CA LEU A 177 38.51 -20.66 -5.85
C LEU A 177 39.99 -21.04 -5.78
N ASP A 178 40.59 -21.04 -4.58
CA ASP A 178 41.97 -21.46 -4.36
C ASP A 178 42.17 -22.94 -4.77
N ALA A 179 41.17 -23.81 -4.52
CA ALA A 179 41.21 -25.20 -4.96
C ALA A 179 41.07 -25.36 -6.49
N GLY A 180 40.30 -24.48 -7.14
CA GLY A 180 40.07 -24.48 -8.59
C GLY A 180 41.17 -23.79 -9.41
N GLU A 181 41.99 -22.94 -8.78
CA GLU A 181 43.01 -22.12 -9.44
C GLU A 181 43.96 -22.96 -10.30
N LYS A 182 44.42 -24.08 -9.76
CA LYS A 182 45.37 -24.97 -10.47
C LYS A 182 44.76 -25.60 -11.72
N ALA A 183 43.49 -26.01 -11.64
CA ALA A 183 42.76 -26.59 -12.78
C ALA A 183 42.46 -25.53 -13.86
N TYR A 184 42.13 -24.31 -13.44
CA TYR A 184 41.91 -23.17 -14.34
C TYR A 184 43.19 -22.81 -15.10
N LEU A 185 44.33 -22.74 -14.41
CA LEU A 185 45.63 -22.47 -15.04
C LEU A 185 46.03 -23.58 -16.04
N GLU A 186 45.73 -24.85 -15.73
CA GLU A 186 45.93 -25.95 -16.67
C GLU A 186 45.03 -25.84 -17.92
N GLN A 187 43.76 -25.44 -17.74
CA GLN A 187 42.86 -25.19 -18.86
C GLN A 187 43.34 -24.03 -19.74
N LEU A 188 43.81 -22.94 -19.13
CA LEU A 188 44.35 -21.79 -19.86
C LEU A 188 45.58 -22.19 -20.71
N SER A 189 46.48 -22.98 -20.12
CA SER A 189 47.66 -23.53 -20.82
C SER A 189 47.25 -24.45 -21.99
N ARG A 190 46.25 -25.31 -21.79
CA ARG A 190 45.70 -26.17 -22.85
C ARG A 190 45.06 -25.36 -23.97
N LEU A 191 44.32 -24.30 -23.65
CA LEU A 191 43.66 -23.46 -24.63
C LEU A 191 44.68 -22.67 -25.46
N ASP A 192 45.74 -22.19 -24.82
CA ASP A 192 46.86 -21.52 -25.50
C ASP A 192 47.65 -22.49 -26.40
N ALA A 193 47.84 -23.74 -25.95
CA ALA A 193 48.41 -24.81 -26.77
C ALA A 193 47.50 -25.19 -27.96
N ALA A 194 46.19 -25.27 -27.75
CA ALA A 194 45.20 -25.52 -28.79
C ALA A 194 45.15 -24.37 -29.81
N GLY A 195 45.23 -23.12 -29.36
CA GLY A 195 45.32 -21.95 -30.22
C GLY A 195 46.58 -21.95 -31.10
N ARG A 196 47.74 -22.35 -30.55
CA ARG A 196 48.97 -22.57 -31.33
C ARG A 196 48.81 -23.70 -32.34
N ALA A 197 48.20 -24.81 -31.94
CA ALA A 197 47.96 -25.96 -32.82
C ALA A 197 46.99 -25.61 -33.96
N ALA A 198 45.89 -24.90 -33.68
CA ALA A 198 44.91 -24.48 -34.68
C ALA A 198 45.54 -23.62 -35.79
N ARG A 199 46.46 -22.70 -35.44
CA ARG A 199 47.21 -21.91 -36.43
C ARG A 199 48.07 -22.78 -37.33
N ILE A 200 48.70 -23.83 -36.78
CA ILE A 200 49.52 -24.78 -37.54
C ILE A 200 48.66 -25.69 -38.43
N VAL A 201 47.44 -26.03 -38.01
CA VAL A 201 46.54 -26.97 -38.70
C VAL A 201 45.76 -26.34 -39.85
N SER A 202 45.50 -25.02 -39.82
CA SER A 202 44.75 -24.31 -40.88
C SER A 202 45.41 -24.40 -42.27
N ALA A 203 46.74 -24.27 -42.35
CA ALA A 203 47.49 -24.33 -43.61
C ALA A 203 47.52 -25.74 -44.26
N PRO A 204 47.71 -26.84 -43.51
CA PRO A 204 47.51 -28.20 -44.00
C PRO A 204 46.05 -28.50 -44.40
N TYR A 205 45.06 -27.90 -43.72
CA TYR A 205 43.64 -28.15 -44.01
C TYR A 205 43.25 -27.66 -45.42
N GLY A 206 43.69 -26.47 -45.82
CA GLY A 206 43.52 -26.00 -47.20
C GLY A 206 44.19 -26.91 -48.23
N LYS A 207 45.41 -27.41 -47.93
CA LYS A 207 46.11 -28.38 -48.79
C LYS A 207 45.38 -29.72 -48.88
N ARG A 208 44.67 -30.13 -47.81
CA ARG A 208 43.86 -31.35 -47.77
C ARG A 208 42.60 -31.22 -48.62
N GLU A 209 41.96 -30.05 -48.61
CA GLU A 209 40.78 -29.80 -49.45
C GLU A 209 41.14 -29.84 -50.94
N ASP A 210 42.29 -29.27 -51.30
CA ASP A 210 42.85 -29.37 -52.65
C ASP A 210 43.25 -30.81 -53.03
N ALA A 211 43.81 -31.56 -52.09
CA ALA A 211 44.12 -32.98 -52.28
C ALA A 211 42.86 -33.82 -52.46
N ASN A 212 41.75 -33.52 -51.76
CA ASN A 212 40.46 -34.20 -51.94
C ASN A 212 39.86 -33.94 -53.33
N LYS A 213 39.96 -32.71 -53.83
CA LYS A 213 39.55 -32.39 -55.21
C LYS A 213 40.38 -33.21 -56.21
N ARG A 214 41.70 -33.28 -56.02
CA ARG A 214 42.60 -34.13 -56.84
C ARG A 214 42.31 -35.62 -56.71
N LEU A 215 41.94 -36.10 -55.52
CA LEU A 215 41.58 -37.49 -55.29
C LEU A 215 40.32 -37.88 -56.07
N SER A 216 39.34 -36.97 -56.14
CA SER A 216 38.13 -37.18 -56.93
C SER A 216 38.43 -37.26 -58.44
N SER A 217 39.33 -36.41 -58.95
CA SER A 217 39.74 -36.45 -60.35
C SER A 217 40.55 -37.71 -60.68
N VAL A 218 41.49 -38.10 -59.81
CA VAL A 218 42.28 -39.32 -60.01
C VAL A 218 41.41 -40.57 -59.91
N ARG A 219 40.37 -40.60 -59.07
CA ARG A 219 39.39 -41.71 -59.05
C ARG A 219 38.65 -41.85 -60.39
N GLN A 220 38.32 -40.74 -61.02
CA GLN A 220 37.69 -40.72 -62.33
C GLN A 220 38.66 -41.21 -63.42
N GLU A 221 39.92 -40.76 -63.38
CA GLU A 221 40.99 -41.23 -64.27
C GLU A 221 41.28 -42.73 -64.09
N LEU A 222 41.26 -43.23 -62.84
CA LEU A 222 41.45 -44.64 -62.52
C LEU A 222 40.31 -45.50 -63.08
N SER A 223 39.07 -45.02 -62.99
CA SER A 223 37.92 -45.70 -63.61
C SER A 223 38.11 -45.82 -65.11
N GLN A 224 38.51 -44.74 -65.78
CA GLN A 224 38.77 -44.74 -67.22
C GLN A 224 39.96 -45.63 -67.60
N ALA A 225 41.01 -45.67 -66.78
CA ALA A 225 42.17 -46.54 -67.00
C ALA A 225 41.80 -48.03 -66.87
N LYS A 226 40.90 -48.39 -65.93
CA LYS A 226 40.36 -49.75 -65.80
C LYS A 226 39.58 -50.18 -67.04
N GLU A 227 38.70 -49.31 -67.55
CA GLU A 227 37.97 -49.58 -68.80
C GLU A 227 38.93 -49.76 -69.98
N ARG A 228 39.95 -48.90 -70.12
CA ARG A 228 41.00 -49.05 -71.15
C ARG A 228 41.80 -50.35 -71.01
N LEU A 229 42.07 -50.79 -69.79
CA LEU A 229 42.76 -52.05 -69.53
C LEU A 229 41.92 -53.26 -69.95
N GLU A 230 40.63 -53.26 -69.62
CA GLU A 230 39.70 -54.30 -70.06
C GLU A 230 39.61 -54.36 -71.58
N GLU A 231 39.49 -53.20 -72.25
CA GLU A 231 39.48 -53.10 -73.71
C GLU A 231 40.80 -53.60 -74.33
N ALA A 232 41.95 -53.24 -73.75
CA ALA A 232 43.26 -53.70 -74.21
C ALA A 232 43.44 -55.22 -74.01
N GLN A 233 42.94 -55.78 -72.91
CA GLN A 233 42.96 -57.23 -72.66
C GLN A 233 42.08 -57.99 -73.65
N GLU A 234 40.92 -57.44 -74.00
CA GLU A 234 40.01 -58.01 -75.00
C GLU A 234 40.61 -57.94 -76.41
N ASN A 235 41.22 -56.80 -76.76
CA ASN A 235 41.98 -56.65 -78.00
C ASN A 235 43.16 -57.63 -78.09
N ARG A 236 43.90 -57.85 -76.99
CA ARG A 236 44.96 -58.87 -76.92
C ARG A 236 44.43 -60.28 -77.17
N LYS A 237 43.29 -60.63 -76.57
CA LYS A 237 42.64 -61.93 -76.78
C LYS A 237 42.22 -62.12 -78.24
N SER A 238 41.70 -61.07 -78.88
CA SER A 238 41.34 -61.08 -80.30
C SER A 238 42.57 -61.23 -81.21
N ALA A 239 43.67 -60.56 -80.90
CA ALA A 239 44.93 -60.64 -81.64
C ALA A 239 45.57 -62.04 -81.53
N LEU A 240 45.51 -62.67 -80.35
CA LEU A 240 45.95 -64.06 -80.14
C LEU A 240 45.15 -65.06 -80.99
N LEU A 241 43.83 -64.88 -81.09
CA LEU A 241 42.98 -65.70 -81.96
C LEU A 241 43.33 -65.52 -83.45
N ALA A 242 43.62 -64.29 -83.87
CA ALA A 242 44.05 -63.99 -85.25
C ALA A 242 45.41 -64.62 -85.60
N VAL A 243 46.36 -64.62 -84.65
CA VAL A 243 47.66 -65.32 -84.79
C VAL A 243 47.45 -66.82 -84.96
N HIS A 244 46.57 -67.42 -84.15
CA HIS A 244 46.29 -68.85 -84.24
C HIS A 244 45.58 -69.26 -85.55
N ALA A 245 44.73 -68.39 -86.10
CA ALA A 245 44.14 -68.55 -87.43
C ALA A 245 45.19 -68.48 -88.55
N ALA A 246 46.18 -67.58 -88.42
CA ALA A 246 47.28 -67.46 -89.37
C ALA A 246 48.24 -68.68 -89.34
N GLU A 247 48.46 -69.29 -88.17
CA GLU A 247 49.25 -70.52 -88.03
C GLU A 247 48.61 -71.74 -88.71
N LYS A 248 47.27 -71.79 -88.79
CA LYS A 248 46.53 -72.89 -89.41
C LYS A 248 46.66 -72.90 -90.94
N ASN A 249 46.75 -71.73 -91.55
CA ASN A 249 47.01 -71.56 -93.00
C ASN A 249 48.47 -71.90 -93.38
N ARG A 250 49.41 -71.86 -92.43
CA ARG A 250 50.84 -72.15 -92.64
C ARG A 250 51.14 -73.62 -92.92
N LYS A 251 50.28 -74.56 -92.49
CA LYS A 251 50.50 -76.01 -92.62
C LYS A 251 50.10 -76.62 -93.98
N GLN A 252 49.49 -75.85 -94.88
CA GLN A 252 49.10 -76.33 -96.22
C GLN A 252 50.13 -76.01 -97.33
N LEU A 253 51.23 -75.32 -97.00
CA LEU A 253 52.26 -74.87 -97.96
C LEU A 253 53.60 -75.64 -97.83
N GLU A 254 53.55 -76.94 -97.51
CA GLU A 254 54.71 -77.86 -97.47
C GLU A 254 54.92 -78.61 -98.80
N SER A 255 54.98 -77.92 -99.95
CA SER A 255 55.45 -78.56 -101.20
C SER A 255 56.26 -77.65 -102.12
N LEU A 256 57.57 -77.59 -101.82
CA LEU A 256 58.70 -77.71 -102.76
C LEU A 256 58.95 -76.61 -103.84
N PRO A 257 60.23 -76.41 -104.25
CA PRO A 257 60.95 -75.13 -104.29
C PRO A 257 61.34 -74.73 -105.74
N ALA A 258 61.86 -73.55 -106.08
CA ALA A 258 62.97 -72.85 -105.45
C ALA A 258 63.02 -71.35 -105.83
N LYS A 259 63.10 -70.53 -104.78
CA LYS A 259 63.94 -69.33 -104.60
C LYS A 259 64.23 -68.48 -105.86
N ILE A 260 63.67 -67.27 -105.91
CA ILE A 260 64.48 -66.01 -105.86
C ILE A 260 63.62 -64.74 -106.03
N ALA A 261 62.39 -64.77 -106.54
CA ALA A 261 61.70 -63.53 -106.93
C ALA A 261 60.61 -62.99 -105.96
N ALA A 262 60.38 -63.60 -104.81
CA ALA A 262 59.28 -63.19 -103.89
C ALA A 262 59.76 -62.73 -102.50
N LEU A 263 61.00 -62.25 -102.40
CA LEU A 263 61.62 -61.74 -101.17
C LEU A 263 61.51 -60.21 -101.02
N GLU A 264 60.52 -59.57 -101.64
CA GLU A 264 60.27 -58.12 -101.51
C GLU A 264 58.95 -57.77 -100.79
N GLN A 265 58.18 -58.74 -100.27
CA GLN A 265 56.93 -58.48 -99.54
C GLN A 265 56.86 -59.00 -98.09
N GLU A 266 57.96 -59.55 -97.55
CA GLU A 266 58.00 -60.01 -96.14
C GLU A 266 58.69 -59.06 -95.15
N GLY A 267 59.08 -57.87 -95.59
CA GLY A 267 59.61 -56.80 -94.70
C GLY A 267 58.55 -56.17 -93.78
N ASP A 268 57.28 -56.16 -94.16
CA ASP A 268 56.22 -55.48 -93.39
C ASP A 268 55.76 -56.25 -92.14
N LYS A 269 56.10 -57.54 -92.01
CA LYS A 269 55.70 -58.38 -90.86
C LYS A 269 56.64 -58.23 -89.66
N LEU A 270 57.92 -57.94 -89.88
CA LEU A 270 58.91 -57.68 -88.81
C LEU A 270 58.69 -56.31 -88.14
N LEU A 271 58.35 -55.28 -88.92
CA LEU A 271 58.00 -53.93 -88.42
C LEU A 271 56.74 -53.90 -87.55
N ARG A 272 55.83 -54.88 -87.69
CA ARG A 272 54.64 -55.00 -86.83
C ARG A 272 54.93 -55.68 -85.50
N LEU A 273 55.89 -56.60 -85.46
CA LEU A 273 56.24 -57.35 -84.25
C LEU A 273 57.00 -56.47 -83.24
N GLU A 274 57.91 -55.62 -83.73
CA GLU A 274 58.65 -54.64 -82.92
C GLU A 274 57.72 -53.53 -82.36
N LYS A 275 56.69 -53.13 -83.12
CA LYS A 275 55.63 -52.22 -82.66
C LYS A 275 54.71 -52.84 -81.60
N LEU A 276 54.47 -54.16 -81.68
CA LEU A 276 53.65 -54.88 -80.70
C LEU A 276 54.41 -55.14 -79.39
N GLU A 277 55.72 -55.43 -79.45
CA GLU A 277 56.56 -55.59 -78.25
C GLU A 277 56.79 -54.27 -77.50
N SER A 278 56.95 -53.16 -78.23
CA SER A 278 57.03 -51.82 -77.62
C SER A 278 55.68 -51.38 -77.01
N ALA A 279 54.55 -51.73 -77.64
CA ALA A 279 53.23 -51.51 -77.04
C ALA A 279 53.01 -52.33 -75.77
N LEU A 280 53.51 -53.58 -75.72
CA LEU A 280 53.37 -54.45 -74.53
C LEU A 280 54.16 -53.92 -73.33
N LYS A 281 55.40 -53.47 -73.54
CA LYS A 281 56.22 -52.84 -72.48
C LYS A 281 55.62 -51.51 -71.97
N ALA A 282 54.98 -50.74 -72.85
CA ALA A 282 54.30 -49.51 -72.45
C ALA A 282 53.08 -49.82 -71.55
N VAL A 283 52.30 -50.84 -71.90
CA VAL A 283 51.14 -51.27 -71.11
C VAL A 283 51.55 -51.86 -69.75
N ASP A 284 52.62 -52.65 -69.68
CA ASP A 284 53.12 -53.19 -68.41
C ASP A 284 53.59 -52.07 -67.44
N ALA A 285 54.22 -51.02 -67.98
CA ALA A 285 54.61 -49.85 -67.20
C ALA A 285 53.40 -49.03 -66.70
N GLU A 286 52.32 -48.96 -67.48
CA GLU A 286 51.07 -48.31 -67.07
C GLU A 286 50.35 -49.08 -65.96
N ILE A 287 50.41 -50.41 -65.97
CA ILE A 287 49.81 -51.27 -64.94
C ILE A 287 50.55 -51.13 -63.59
N GLU A 288 51.88 -51.16 -63.60
CA GLU A 288 52.70 -50.96 -62.40
C GLU A 288 52.44 -49.58 -61.76
N LYS A 289 52.34 -48.54 -62.58
CA LYS A 289 52.03 -47.17 -62.11
C LYS A 289 50.63 -47.08 -61.51
N ALA A 290 49.62 -47.65 -62.17
CA ALA A 290 48.25 -47.65 -61.68
C ALA A 290 48.08 -48.45 -60.37
N ALA A 291 48.86 -49.52 -60.17
CA ALA A 291 48.86 -50.29 -58.93
C ALA A 291 49.45 -49.50 -57.74
N GLY A 292 50.53 -48.75 -57.97
CA GLY A 292 51.14 -47.87 -56.95
C GLY A 292 50.22 -46.73 -56.53
N ASP A 293 49.53 -46.10 -57.49
CA ASP A 293 48.56 -45.03 -57.22
C ASP A 293 47.37 -45.55 -56.38
N LEU A 294 46.95 -46.80 -56.59
CA LEU A 294 45.82 -47.42 -55.88
C LEU A 294 46.14 -47.69 -54.39
N ASP A 295 47.34 -48.18 -54.07
CA ASP A 295 47.78 -48.39 -52.68
C ASP A 295 47.93 -47.06 -51.92
N GLN A 296 48.38 -46.01 -52.59
CA GLN A 296 48.53 -44.69 -51.98
C GLN A 296 47.17 -44.03 -51.67
N LEU A 297 46.19 -44.16 -52.55
CA LEU A 297 44.83 -43.64 -52.37
C LEU A 297 44.07 -44.38 -51.25
N ALA A 298 44.29 -45.70 -51.10
CA ALA A 298 43.66 -46.49 -50.05
C ALA A 298 44.12 -46.06 -48.64
N LYS A 299 45.41 -45.72 -48.47
CA LYS A 299 45.95 -45.22 -47.20
C LYS A 299 45.44 -43.82 -46.85
N GLN A 300 45.19 -42.98 -47.85
CA GLN A 300 44.62 -41.63 -47.63
C GLN A 300 43.15 -41.68 -47.19
N GLN A 301 42.37 -42.63 -47.72
CA GLN A 301 40.96 -42.80 -47.33
C GLN A 301 40.79 -43.16 -45.84
N SER A 302 41.57 -44.12 -45.33
CA SER A 302 41.43 -44.55 -43.93
C SER A 302 41.81 -43.45 -42.93
N ALA A 303 42.78 -42.61 -43.27
CA ALA A 303 43.18 -41.46 -42.45
C ALA A 303 42.07 -40.40 -42.36
N PHE A 304 41.29 -40.20 -43.43
CA PHE A 304 40.17 -39.23 -43.42
C PHE A 304 38.94 -39.74 -42.67
N GLU A 305 38.66 -41.03 -42.72
CA GLU A 305 37.56 -41.64 -41.95
C GLU A 305 37.79 -41.55 -40.44
N ALA A 306 39.04 -41.62 -39.97
CA ALA A 306 39.38 -41.44 -38.56
C ALA A 306 39.11 -40.01 -38.06
N VAL A 307 39.44 -39.00 -38.88
CA VAL A 307 39.21 -37.58 -38.54
C VAL A 307 37.72 -37.26 -38.47
N ILE A 308 36.91 -37.79 -39.41
CA ILE A 308 35.45 -37.57 -39.42
C ILE A 308 34.78 -38.13 -38.16
N LYS A 309 35.25 -39.28 -37.65
CA LYS A 309 34.74 -39.84 -36.39
C LYS A 309 35.06 -38.95 -35.19
N GLN A 310 36.26 -38.37 -35.15
CA GLN A 310 36.68 -37.49 -34.06
C GLN A 310 35.87 -36.17 -34.05
N ASP A 311 35.65 -35.56 -35.22
CA ASP A 311 34.88 -34.32 -35.35
C ASP A 311 33.39 -34.53 -34.98
N ALA A 312 32.83 -35.70 -35.29
CA ALA A 312 31.45 -36.04 -34.91
C ALA A 312 31.24 -36.15 -33.38
N GLU A 313 32.29 -36.53 -32.64
CA GLU A 313 32.26 -36.55 -31.17
C GLU A 313 32.41 -35.16 -30.55
N GLU A 314 33.16 -34.25 -31.18
CA GLU A 314 33.25 -32.84 -30.75
C GLU A 314 31.95 -32.06 -31.03
N TYR A 315 31.28 -32.32 -32.15
CA TYR A 315 30.01 -31.67 -32.49
C TYR A 315 28.89 -32.00 -31.47
N LYS A 316 28.87 -33.23 -30.94
CA LYS A 316 27.94 -33.61 -29.87
C LYS A 316 28.14 -32.80 -28.58
N LYS A 317 29.39 -32.42 -28.27
CA LYS A 317 29.71 -31.63 -27.07
C LYS A 317 29.30 -30.15 -27.21
N LEU A 318 29.26 -29.63 -28.43
CA LEU A 318 28.82 -28.26 -28.74
C LEU A 318 27.31 -28.06 -28.63
N ALA A 319 26.51 -29.09 -28.95
CA ALA A 319 25.04 -29.01 -28.88
C ALA A 319 24.50 -28.75 -27.46
N ASP A 320 25.19 -29.26 -26.43
CA ASP A 320 24.81 -29.02 -25.02
C ASP A 320 25.14 -27.58 -24.58
N VAL A 321 26.18 -26.97 -25.17
CA VAL A 321 26.57 -25.58 -24.88
C VAL A 321 25.54 -24.60 -25.43
N ASP A 322 25.06 -24.80 -26.66
CA ASP A 322 23.99 -23.96 -27.26
C ASP A 322 22.69 -24.04 -26.46
N ARG A 323 22.34 -25.22 -25.94
CA ARG A 323 21.13 -25.41 -25.14
C ARG A 323 21.21 -24.68 -23.79
N ASN A 324 22.40 -24.67 -23.18
CA ASN A 324 22.64 -23.93 -21.94
C ASN A 324 22.69 -22.42 -22.18
N LEU A 325 23.25 -21.97 -23.31
CA LEU A 325 23.25 -20.55 -23.70
C LEU A 325 21.82 -20.00 -23.79
N GLY A 326 20.94 -20.69 -24.51
CA GLY A 326 19.53 -20.28 -24.63
C GLY A 326 18.74 -20.33 -23.32
N HIS A 327 19.16 -21.16 -22.35
CA HIS A 327 18.59 -21.15 -21.01
C HIS A 327 19.03 -19.91 -20.22
N PHE A 328 20.32 -19.58 -20.24
CA PHE A 328 20.85 -18.40 -19.55
C PHE A 328 20.37 -17.09 -20.16
N GLU A 329 20.22 -17.00 -21.48
CA GLU A 329 19.63 -15.82 -22.15
C GLU A 329 18.19 -15.56 -21.66
N LYS A 330 17.36 -16.60 -21.55
CA LYS A 330 16.01 -16.47 -20.97
C LYS A 330 16.03 -16.03 -19.52
N GLN A 331 16.92 -16.61 -18.70
CA GLN A 331 17.06 -16.19 -17.29
C GLN A 331 17.49 -14.73 -17.16
N VAL A 332 18.41 -14.26 -18.03
CA VAL A 332 18.84 -12.86 -18.05
C VAL A 332 17.69 -11.94 -18.43
N ASP A 333 16.89 -12.30 -19.44
CA ASP A 333 15.72 -11.51 -19.85
C ASP A 333 14.64 -11.45 -18.76
N GLU A 334 14.34 -12.57 -18.10
CA GLU A 334 13.40 -12.65 -16.98
C GLU A 334 13.88 -11.80 -15.79
N THR A 335 15.12 -12.00 -15.36
CA THR A 335 15.74 -11.23 -14.27
C THR A 335 15.78 -9.73 -14.60
N THR A 336 16.03 -9.36 -15.86
CA THR A 336 16.06 -7.95 -16.28
C THR A 336 14.66 -7.31 -16.19
N ARG A 337 13.61 -8.04 -16.55
CA ARG A 337 12.22 -7.57 -16.42
C ARG A 337 11.84 -7.39 -14.95
N GLU A 338 12.21 -8.32 -14.08
CA GLU A 338 12.00 -8.22 -12.63
C GLU A 338 12.72 -7.02 -12.03
N ILE A 339 13.98 -6.79 -12.41
CA ILE A 339 14.76 -5.62 -11.97
C ILE A 339 14.09 -4.31 -12.38
N ASN A 340 13.57 -4.23 -13.60
CA ASN A 340 12.93 -3.00 -14.09
C ASN A 340 11.62 -2.72 -13.34
N LYS A 341 10.78 -3.73 -13.14
CA LYS A 341 9.58 -3.61 -12.29
C LYS A 341 9.93 -3.19 -10.86
N ALA A 342 10.96 -3.80 -10.25
CA ALA A 342 11.41 -3.41 -8.91
C ALA A 342 11.89 -1.96 -8.84
N LYS A 343 12.55 -1.44 -9.90
CA LYS A 343 12.94 -0.02 -9.99
C LYS A 343 11.73 0.90 -10.09
N GLU A 344 10.71 0.53 -10.86
CA GLU A 344 9.46 1.29 -10.98
C GLU A 344 8.75 1.38 -9.63
N ILE A 345 8.55 0.24 -8.95
CA ILE A 345 7.96 0.16 -7.61
C ILE A 345 8.75 1.04 -6.63
N ARG A 346 10.09 0.93 -6.61
CA ARG A 346 10.95 1.77 -5.74
C ARG A 346 10.76 3.26 -6.01
N SER A 347 10.66 3.65 -7.27
CA SER A 347 10.45 5.05 -7.65
C SER A 347 9.05 5.55 -7.24
N GLY A 348 8.02 4.70 -7.36
CA GLY A 348 6.67 4.97 -6.89
C GLY A 348 6.62 5.14 -5.38
N LEU A 349 7.27 4.24 -4.63
CA LEU A 349 7.34 4.29 -3.17
C LEU A 349 8.03 5.57 -2.67
N ALA A 350 9.15 5.96 -3.31
CA ALA A 350 9.86 7.19 -2.98
C ALA A 350 8.98 8.44 -3.18
N ARG A 351 8.19 8.49 -4.26
CA ARG A 351 7.20 9.55 -4.46
C ARG A 351 6.13 9.51 -3.37
N THR A 352 5.66 8.33 -2.96
CA THR A 352 4.58 8.19 -1.94
C THR A 352 5.05 8.66 -0.58
N VAL A 353 6.29 8.36 -0.22
CA VAL A 353 6.93 8.90 0.99
C VAL A 353 7.03 10.43 0.94
N SER A 354 7.40 11.00 -0.20
CA SER A 354 7.44 12.47 -0.38
C SER A 354 6.06 13.12 -0.28
N ASP A 355 5.04 12.50 -0.88
CA ASP A 355 3.66 12.98 -0.85
C ASP A 355 3.07 12.87 0.57
N LEU A 356 3.40 11.83 1.32
CA LEU A 356 3.04 11.68 2.74
C LEU A 356 3.69 12.76 3.62
N ALA A 357 4.96 13.10 3.39
CA ALA A 357 5.61 14.20 4.09
C ALA A 357 4.94 15.55 3.78
N THR A 358 4.53 15.75 2.52
CA THR A 358 3.77 16.93 2.10
C THR A 358 2.41 16.96 2.80
N LEU A 359 1.68 15.85 2.81
CA LEU A 359 0.38 15.70 3.49
C LEU A 359 0.49 16.02 4.99
N GLN A 360 1.56 15.58 5.65
CA GLN A 360 1.80 15.91 7.07
C GLN A 360 2.00 17.41 7.29
N ASN A 361 2.77 18.08 6.42
CA ASN A 361 2.95 19.53 6.50
C ASN A 361 1.64 20.27 6.26
N GLU A 362 0.82 19.79 5.32
CA GLU A 362 -0.51 20.36 5.05
C GLU A 362 -1.48 20.15 6.21
N ARG A 363 -1.44 18.99 6.89
CA ARG A 363 -2.22 18.76 8.12
C ARG A 363 -1.84 19.74 9.24
N ARG A 364 -0.55 20.00 9.45
CA ARG A 364 -0.07 21.03 10.39
C ARG A 364 -0.50 22.45 9.98
N ALA A 365 -0.63 22.72 8.69
CA ALA A 365 -1.18 23.99 8.21
C ALA A 365 -2.68 24.10 8.50
N LEU A 366 -3.44 23.01 8.31
CA LEU A 366 -4.85 22.94 8.66
C LEU A 366 -5.09 23.14 10.16
N GLU A 367 -4.31 22.50 11.03
CA GLU A 367 -4.39 22.67 12.49
C GLU A 367 -4.23 24.15 12.90
N ARG A 368 -3.30 24.86 12.27
CA ARG A 368 -3.12 26.31 12.49
C ARG A 368 -4.32 27.13 12.01
N LEU A 369 -4.89 26.79 10.85
CA LEU A 369 -6.09 27.47 10.34
C LEU A 369 -7.32 27.20 11.21
N MET A 370 -7.48 25.98 11.72
CA MET A 370 -8.55 25.63 12.66
C MET A 370 -8.45 26.46 13.94
N SER A 371 -7.26 26.59 14.53
CA SER A 371 -7.07 27.42 15.72
C SER A 371 -7.39 28.90 15.47
N VAL A 372 -7.05 29.44 14.29
CA VAL A 372 -7.41 30.82 13.92
C VAL A 372 -8.93 30.96 13.76
N TRP A 373 -9.59 29.99 13.13
CA TRP A 373 -11.05 29.99 12.98
C TRP A 373 -11.75 29.90 14.34
N GLU A 374 -11.29 29.05 15.26
CA GLU A 374 -11.85 28.94 16.62
C GLU A 374 -11.75 30.27 17.39
N ASP A 375 -10.63 30.97 17.29
CA ASP A 375 -10.43 32.29 17.93
C ASP A 375 -11.31 33.38 17.29
N ASP A 376 -11.36 33.43 15.95
CA ASP A 376 -12.22 34.38 15.22
C ASP A 376 -13.71 34.14 15.52
N ASP A 377 -14.15 32.88 15.54
CA ASP A 377 -15.53 32.47 15.83
C ASP A 377 -15.89 32.76 17.30
N ALA A 378 -14.97 32.52 18.24
CA ALA A 378 -15.16 32.90 19.64
C ALA A 378 -15.33 34.41 19.81
N LYS A 379 -14.48 35.23 19.17
CA LYS A 379 -14.61 36.70 19.19
C LYS A 379 -15.90 37.19 18.56
N ALA A 380 -16.31 36.61 17.44
CA ALA A 380 -17.56 36.96 16.78
C ALA A 380 -18.77 36.61 17.65
N LYS A 381 -18.80 35.42 18.26
CA LYS A 381 -19.86 35.00 19.20
C LYS A 381 -19.90 35.85 20.46
N GLU A 382 -18.75 36.19 21.03
CA GLU A 382 -18.66 37.05 22.22
C GLU A 382 -19.16 38.46 21.91
N ALA A 383 -18.75 39.05 20.79
CA ALA A 383 -19.20 40.36 20.36
C ALA A 383 -20.71 40.38 20.07
N ALA A 384 -21.23 39.34 19.39
CA ALA A 384 -22.66 39.19 19.14
C ALA A 384 -23.47 39.03 20.44
N ALA A 385 -22.98 38.25 21.41
CA ALA A 385 -23.61 38.09 22.71
C ALA A 385 -23.63 39.39 23.51
N LYS A 386 -22.53 40.15 23.52
CA LYS A 386 -22.46 41.47 24.16
C LYS A 386 -23.42 42.47 23.51
N LEU A 387 -23.46 42.53 22.17
CA LEU A 387 -24.40 43.38 21.44
C LEU A 387 -25.86 43.02 21.78
N TYR A 388 -26.16 41.72 21.89
CA TYR A 388 -27.49 41.26 22.28
C TYR A 388 -27.87 41.68 23.70
N MET A 389 -26.94 41.59 24.66
CA MET A 389 -27.17 42.05 26.04
C MET A 389 -27.40 43.57 26.12
N GLU A 390 -26.73 44.34 25.27
CA GLU A 390 -26.79 45.81 25.23
C GLU A 390 -27.95 46.35 24.36
N SER A 391 -28.69 45.47 23.68
CA SER A 391 -29.77 45.82 22.74
C SER A 391 -30.84 46.74 23.34
N ALA A 392 -31.19 46.56 24.61
CA ALA A 392 -32.12 47.43 25.32
C ALA A 392 -31.58 48.86 25.50
N GLY A 393 -30.28 49.01 25.78
CA GLY A 393 -29.60 50.31 25.88
C GLY A 393 -29.43 50.99 24.53
N ILE A 394 -29.18 50.21 23.46
CA ILE A 394 -29.08 50.72 22.09
C ILE A 394 -30.44 51.26 21.62
N LEU A 395 -31.53 50.49 21.78
CA LEU A 395 -32.88 50.98 21.45
C LEU A 395 -33.28 52.19 22.29
N ALA A 396 -32.89 52.24 23.57
CA ALA A 396 -33.23 53.36 24.44
C ALA A 396 -32.60 54.70 24.02
N ARG A 397 -31.48 54.69 23.27
CA ARG A 397 -30.88 55.92 22.70
C ARG A 397 -31.71 56.52 21.57
N GLU A 398 -32.48 55.72 20.85
CA GLU A 398 -33.31 56.15 19.72
C GLU A 398 -34.72 56.60 20.15
N LEU A 399 -35.05 56.49 21.45
CA LEU A 399 -36.35 56.90 21.99
C LEU A 399 -36.43 58.42 22.21
N GLU A 400 -37.24 59.07 21.39
CA GLU A 400 -37.62 60.48 21.50
C GLU A 400 -38.80 60.67 22.49
N GLU A 401 -38.75 61.75 23.29
CA GLU A 401 -39.80 62.09 24.26
C GLU A 401 -41.12 62.45 23.55
N GLY A 402 -42.24 61.86 23.94
CA GLY A 402 -43.54 62.15 23.33
C GLY A 402 -43.85 61.40 22.03
N ARG A 403 -43.00 60.44 21.63
CA ARG A 403 -43.32 59.48 20.54
C ARG A 403 -43.53 58.07 21.10
N PRO A 404 -44.53 57.32 20.61
CA PRO A 404 -44.79 55.97 21.10
C PRO A 404 -43.63 55.03 20.76
N CYS A 405 -43.12 54.33 21.76
CA CYS A 405 -42.02 53.36 21.62
C CYS A 405 -42.43 52.19 20.71
N PRO A 406 -41.57 51.76 19.75
CA PRO A 406 -41.89 50.67 18.83
C PRO A 406 -41.97 49.28 19.49
N VAL A 407 -41.46 49.11 20.72
CA VAL A 407 -41.49 47.84 21.44
C VAL A 407 -42.72 47.71 22.36
N CYS A 408 -43.11 48.79 23.05
CA CYS A 408 -44.17 48.75 24.07
C CYS A 408 -45.29 49.79 23.89
N GLY A 409 -45.15 50.76 22.98
CA GLY A 409 -46.15 51.79 22.67
C GLY A 409 -46.19 53.00 23.60
N SER A 410 -45.39 53.05 24.68
CA SER A 410 -45.38 54.18 25.64
C SER A 410 -44.65 55.41 25.09
N GLU A 411 -45.15 56.61 25.42
CA GLU A 411 -44.55 57.90 25.05
C GLU A 411 -43.55 58.46 26.09
N HIS A 412 -43.51 57.88 27.30
CA HIS A 412 -42.69 58.35 28.41
C HIS A 412 -41.89 57.21 29.07
N HIS A 413 -40.58 57.43 29.26
CA HIS A 413 -39.64 56.46 29.83
C HIS A 413 -38.70 57.14 30.85
N PRO A 414 -39.06 57.17 32.15
CA PRO A 414 -38.30 57.88 33.17
C PRO A 414 -36.98 57.20 33.58
N ALA A 415 -36.81 55.91 33.28
CA ALA A 415 -35.60 55.13 33.58
C ALA A 415 -35.12 54.39 32.33
N LYS A 416 -34.53 55.13 31.38
CA LYS A 416 -33.96 54.56 30.14
C LYS A 416 -32.79 53.62 30.48
N ALA A 417 -32.71 52.50 29.78
CA ALA A 417 -31.58 51.57 29.92
C ALA A 417 -30.28 52.27 29.49
N ALA A 418 -29.25 52.20 30.34
CA ALA A 418 -27.95 52.79 30.04
C ALA A 418 -27.13 51.82 29.19
N LEU A 419 -26.51 52.35 28.13
CA LEU A 419 -25.54 51.60 27.32
C LEU A 419 -24.19 51.57 28.03
N SER A 420 -23.58 50.39 28.16
CA SER A 420 -22.24 50.30 28.74
C SER A 420 -21.18 50.92 27.81
N ALA A 421 -20.11 51.48 28.38
CA ALA A 421 -19.06 52.15 27.62
C ALA A 421 -18.20 51.21 26.74
N GLY A 422 -18.37 49.89 26.89
CA GLY A 422 -17.68 48.85 26.12
C GLY A 422 -18.60 48.01 25.23
N ALA A 423 -19.83 48.48 24.97
CA ALA A 423 -20.77 47.80 24.10
C ALA A 423 -20.26 47.81 22.64
N PRO A 424 -20.13 46.65 21.97
CA PRO A 424 -19.71 46.60 20.57
C PRO A 424 -20.78 47.18 19.64
N SER A 425 -20.36 47.78 18.52
CA SER A 425 -21.27 48.28 17.49
C SER A 425 -21.79 47.17 16.57
N LYS A 426 -22.87 47.44 15.82
CA LYS A 426 -23.37 46.48 14.81
C LYS A 426 -22.33 46.24 13.72
N GLU A 427 -21.63 47.29 13.30
CA GLU A 427 -20.57 47.23 12.30
C GLU A 427 -19.36 46.40 12.79
N GLU A 428 -19.00 46.50 14.07
CA GLU A 428 -17.93 45.68 14.68
C GLU A 428 -18.32 44.19 14.73
N VAL A 429 -19.56 43.87 15.11
CA VAL A 429 -20.04 42.48 15.10
C VAL A 429 -20.07 41.93 13.68
N GLU A 430 -20.57 42.68 12.70
CA GLU A 430 -20.61 42.26 11.30
C GLU A 430 -19.20 42.04 10.73
N SER A 431 -18.24 42.93 11.07
CA SER A 431 -16.83 42.76 10.68
C SER A 431 -16.22 41.49 11.27
N LEU A 432 -16.45 41.20 12.56
CA LEU A 432 -15.95 39.99 13.22
C LEU A 432 -16.62 38.72 12.69
N SER A 433 -17.93 38.75 12.43
CA SER A 433 -18.64 37.64 11.79
C SER A 433 -18.09 37.36 10.38
N LYS A 434 -17.81 38.39 9.58
CA LYS A 434 -17.20 38.25 8.26
C LYS A 434 -15.77 37.71 8.33
N GLN A 435 -15.00 38.09 9.34
CA GLN A 435 -13.66 37.54 9.59
C GLN A 435 -13.74 36.05 9.93
N ALA A 436 -14.63 35.66 10.85
CA ALA A 436 -14.85 34.25 11.22
C ALA A 436 -15.34 33.40 10.03
N GLU A 437 -16.22 33.95 9.19
CA GLU A 437 -16.66 33.27 7.97
C GLU A 437 -15.50 33.09 6.97
N GLY A 438 -14.63 34.11 6.82
CA GLY A 438 -13.45 34.03 5.98
C GLY A 438 -12.37 33.04 6.48
N SER A 439 -12.19 32.89 7.79
CA SER A 439 -11.29 31.87 8.35
C SER A 439 -11.90 30.47 8.27
N ARG A 440 -13.23 30.35 8.42
CA ARG A 440 -13.97 29.11 8.18
C ARG A 440 -13.82 28.61 6.74
N THR A 441 -14.07 29.44 5.73
CA THR A 441 -13.97 29.03 4.32
C THR A 441 -12.57 28.55 3.97
N ARG A 442 -11.52 29.25 4.41
CA ARG A 442 -10.12 28.84 4.22
C ARG A 442 -9.82 27.48 4.85
N THR A 443 -10.40 27.21 6.02
CA THR A 443 -10.25 25.93 6.73
C THR A 443 -10.96 24.81 5.99
N GLU A 444 -12.19 25.05 5.51
CA GLU A 444 -12.96 24.08 4.73
C GLU A 444 -12.30 23.75 3.38
N GLU A 445 -11.78 24.76 2.67
CA GLU A 445 -11.00 24.58 1.44
C GLU A 445 -9.75 23.72 1.69
N LYS A 446 -8.96 24.05 2.71
CA LYS A 446 -7.74 23.30 3.04
C LYS A 446 -8.05 21.86 3.45
N SER A 447 -9.14 21.65 4.19
CA SER A 447 -9.63 20.32 4.56
C SER A 447 -10.02 19.49 3.32
N ARG A 448 -10.66 20.10 2.32
CA ARG A 448 -11.00 19.45 1.05
C ARG A 448 -9.74 19.05 0.27
N ASP A 449 -8.74 19.93 0.19
CA ASP A 449 -7.49 19.65 -0.51
C ASP A 449 -6.72 18.49 0.13
N ILE A 450 -6.66 18.46 1.47
CA ILE A 450 -6.02 17.38 2.24
C ILE A 450 -6.72 16.04 2.00
N ARG A 451 -8.06 16.01 1.97
CA ARG A 451 -8.81 14.80 1.64
C ARG A 451 -8.48 14.29 0.25
N GLY A 452 -8.52 15.16 -0.76
CA GLY A 452 -8.18 14.76 -2.13
C GLY A 452 -6.72 14.31 -2.29
N MET A 453 -5.79 14.91 -1.55
CA MET A 453 -4.39 14.47 -1.52
C MET A 453 -4.24 13.09 -0.84
N ALA A 454 -4.93 12.85 0.27
CA ALA A 454 -4.90 11.57 0.98
C ALA A 454 -5.49 10.43 0.12
N GLU A 455 -6.61 10.67 -0.57
CA GLU A 455 -7.21 9.69 -1.49
C GLU A 455 -6.26 9.28 -2.61
N ARG A 456 -5.60 10.26 -3.26
CA ARG A 456 -4.60 9.98 -4.32
C ARG A 456 -3.40 9.19 -3.80
N ILE A 457 -2.94 9.50 -2.59
CA ILE A 457 -1.82 8.79 -1.96
C ILE A 457 -2.22 7.33 -1.66
N ASN A 458 -3.42 7.11 -1.12
CA ASN A 458 -3.93 5.78 -0.80
C ASN A 458 -4.13 4.92 -2.05
N GLU A 459 -4.73 5.47 -3.10
CA GLU A 459 -4.91 4.75 -4.37
C GLU A 459 -3.56 4.33 -4.97
N ARG A 460 -2.57 5.24 -4.98
CA ARG A 460 -1.24 4.89 -5.48
C ARG A 460 -0.52 3.88 -4.60
N ALA A 461 -0.69 3.95 -3.28
CA ALA A 461 -0.11 2.98 -2.36
C ALA A 461 -0.67 1.57 -2.62
N ARG A 462 -1.99 1.45 -2.82
CA ARG A 462 -2.66 0.19 -3.16
C ARG A 462 -2.19 -0.39 -4.49
N GLN A 463 -2.08 0.43 -5.54
CA GLN A 463 -1.55 -0.02 -6.83
C GLN A 463 -0.11 -0.56 -6.71
N LEU A 464 0.74 0.13 -5.94
CA LEU A 464 2.13 -0.31 -5.70
C LEU A 464 2.20 -1.60 -4.88
N GLU A 465 1.25 -1.82 -3.98
CA GLU A 465 1.13 -3.05 -3.19
C GLU A 465 0.77 -4.24 -4.08
N GLU A 466 -0.24 -4.11 -4.94
CA GLU A 466 -0.62 -5.14 -5.93
C GLU A 466 0.54 -5.46 -6.90
N GLU A 467 1.26 -4.44 -7.37
CA GLU A 467 2.44 -4.61 -8.22
C GLU A 467 3.58 -5.33 -7.47
N ALA A 468 3.81 -5.01 -6.19
CA ALA A 468 4.82 -5.65 -5.37
C ALA A 468 4.50 -7.11 -5.04
N GLU A 469 3.23 -7.42 -4.74
CA GLU A 469 2.76 -8.80 -4.54
C GLU A 469 2.97 -9.66 -5.79
N SER A 470 2.67 -9.11 -6.97
CA SER A 470 2.89 -9.79 -8.25
C SER A 470 4.37 -10.13 -8.50
N LEU A 471 5.28 -9.31 -7.99
CA LEU A 471 6.73 -9.44 -8.19
C LEU A 471 7.39 -10.38 -7.18
N LEU A 472 6.89 -10.39 -5.94
CA LEU A 472 7.43 -11.21 -4.86
C LEU A 472 6.88 -12.66 -4.89
N GLY A 473 5.83 -12.91 -5.68
CA GLY A 473 5.06 -14.14 -5.63
C GLY A 473 4.37 -14.30 -4.28
N ASN A 474 3.48 -15.28 -4.14
CA ASN A 474 2.72 -15.58 -2.91
C ASN A 474 3.60 -16.00 -1.68
N GLY A 475 4.86 -15.57 -1.59
CA GLY A 475 5.78 -15.79 -0.48
C GLY A 475 5.85 -14.65 0.54
N VAL A 476 5.20 -13.51 0.28
CA VAL A 476 4.97 -12.50 1.32
C VAL A 476 3.48 -12.41 1.56
N ALA A 477 2.97 -13.34 2.36
CA ALA A 477 1.81 -13.07 3.20
C ALA A 477 2.20 -11.92 4.15
N ALA A 478 2.13 -10.70 3.63
CA ALA A 478 2.32 -9.47 4.39
C ALA A 478 1.13 -9.37 5.35
N ALA A 479 1.38 -9.84 6.58
CA ALA A 479 0.88 -9.25 7.80
C ALA A 479 -0.46 -8.49 7.67
N SER A 480 -1.54 -9.27 7.58
CA SER A 480 -2.86 -8.84 8.02
C SER A 480 -2.80 -8.50 9.51
N CYS A 481 -2.36 -7.30 9.87
CA CYS A 481 -2.43 -6.74 11.22
C CYS A 481 -2.35 -5.21 11.17
N LEU A 482 -3.23 -4.54 10.42
CA LEU A 482 -3.48 -3.10 10.57
C LEU A 482 -4.97 -2.72 10.38
N GLU A 483 -5.91 -3.60 10.74
CA GLU A 483 -7.33 -3.20 10.82
C GLU A 483 -8.07 -3.54 12.11
N ASP A 484 -7.48 -4.25 13.08
CA ASP A 484 -8.11 -4.42 14.40
C ASP A 484 -7.34 -3.66 15.49
N GLN A 485 -7.64 -2.37 15.64
CA GLN A 485 -7.73 -1.64 16.92
C GLN A 485 -7.95 -0.14 16.65
N ALA A 486 -9.15 0.18 16.19
CA ALA A 486 -9.76 1.49 16.34
C ALA A 486 -11.27 1.32 16.52
N ASP A 487 -11.63 0.75 17.68
CA ASP A 487 -12.90 0.99 18.39
C ASP A 487 -12.58 1.22 19.87
#